data_AF-A0A829Z8P0-F1
#
_entry.id   AF-A0A829Z8P0-F1
#
_cell.length_a   1.000
_cell.length_b   1.000
_cell.length_c   1.000
_cell.angle_alpha   90.00
_cell.angle_beta   90.00
_cell.angle_gamma   90.00
#
_symmetry.space_group_name_H-M   'P 1'
#
loop_
_entity.id
_entity.type
_entity.pdbx_description
1 polymer ?
#
loop_
_entity_poly.entity_id
_entity_poly.type
_entity_poly.pdbx_seq_one_letter_code
_entity_poly.pdbx_strand_id
1 'polypeptide(L)'
;MINTNNSYEQCMQLLIKNHYAHYSIAYILKQKEESKTKYYALAYDKQEQENIISLTIEVDGSYYINSVPDWDFNVDGYLLEDLENGYEIDYMPLEEHYNYWYAINEWRDEIDHQDGLQKYLSYCHMNGISEHEIGLLQFEYVNIMDLYQEKNAGYTIIAEMKCGEKAIVLAERKSDIAQYVTWRTSVDRKRGFDLGHYFSDFKSAYQDFEKRSHDMMDDELSLTKNKCRPKKKVHER
;
A
#
# COMPACT_ATOMS: atom_id res chain seq x y z
N MET A 1 -12.25 7.73 -27.39
CA MET A 1 -10.79 7.89 -27.16
C MET A 1 -10.51 7.45 -25.74
N ILE A 2 -10.11 6.19 -25.56
CA ILE A 2 -9.71 5.65 -24.26
C ILE A 2 -8.20 5.93 -24.17
N ASN A 3 -7.82 6.89 -23.34
CA ASN A 3 -6.43 7.20 -23.07
C ASN A 3 -5.99 6.31 -21.90
N THR A 4 -5.72 5.03 -22.16
CA THR A 4 -5.14 4.10 -21.18
C THR A 4 -3.64 4.00 -21.43
N ASN A 5 -2.89 5.01 -20.98
CA ASN A 5 -1.46 4.84 -20.71
C ASN A 5 -1.36 4.02 -19.41
N ASN A 6 -1.47 2.69 -19.51
CA ASN A 6 -1.10 1.80 -18.43
C ASN A 6 0.44 1.73 -18.40
N SER A 7 1.05 2.13 -17.28
CA SER A 7 2.51 2.14 -17.10
C SER A 7 3.13 0.77 -17.41
N TYR A 8 2.43 -0.31 -17.05
CA TYR A 8 2.84 -1.67 -17.35
C TYR A 8 2.96 -1.92 -18.85
N GLU A 9 1.94 -1.55 -19.63
CA GLU A 9 1.96 -1.74 -21.08
C GLU A 9 3.07 -0.90 -21.72
N GLN A 10 3.27 0.33 -21.24
CA GLN A 10 4.33 1.21 -21.72
C GLN A 10 5.72 0.63 -21.44
N CYS A 11 5.98 0.20 -20.21
CA CYS A 11 7.25 -0.44 -19.84
C CYS A 11 7.47 -1.72 -20.66
N MET A 12 6.47 -2.59 -20.77
CA MET A 12 6.56 -3.82 -21.56
C MET A 12 6.86 -3.56 -23.04
N GLN A 13 6.25 -2.55 -23.65
CA GLN A 13 6.53 -2.19 -25.04
C GLN A 13 7.98 -1.73 -25.23
N LEU A 14 8.52 -0.94 -24.29
CA LEU A 14 9.91 -0.52 -24.32
C LEU A 14 10.86 -1.70 -24.12
N LEU A 15 10.56 -2.62 -23.20
CA LEU A 15 11.36 -3.84 -23.02
C LEU A 15 11.41 -4.67 -24.31
N ILE A 16 10.26 -4.93 -24.93
CA ILE A 16 10.18 -5.68 -26.20
C ILE A 16 10.95 -4.97 -27.32
N LYS A 17 10.80 -3.65 -27.45
CA LYS A 17 11.49 -2.83 -28.45
C LYS A 17 13.02 -2.92 -28.32
N ASN A 18 13.53 -3.08 -27.11
CA ASN A 18 14.96 -3.17 -26.81
C ASN A 18 15.45 -4.61 -26.61
N HIS A 19 14.73 -5.61 -27.18
CA HIS A 19 15.10 -7.03 -27.16
C HIS A 19 15.01 -7.77 -25.81
N TYR A 20 14.31 -7.19 -24.82
CA TYR A 20 14.05 -7.78 -23.50
C TYR A 20 12.66 -8.44 -23.41
N ALA A 21 12.16 -9.03 -24.51
CA ALA A 21 10.82 -9.63 -24.53
C ALA A 21 10.63 -10.84 -23.60
N HIS A 22 11.74 -11.44 -23.13
CA HIS A 22 11.78 -12.58 -22.21
C HIS A 22 11.85 -12.15 -20.75
N TYR A 23 11.97 -10.84 -20.47
CA TYR A 23 12.01 -10.31 -19.12
C TYR A 23 10.60 -10.19 -18.52
N SER A 24 10.53 -10.29 -17.20
CA SER A 24 9.37 -10.02 -16.35
C SER A 24 9.59 -8.71 -15.60
N ILE A 25 8.59 -7.83 -15.58
CA ILE A 25 8.61 -6.67 -14.69
C ILE A 25 8.31 -7.12 -13.26
N ALA A 26 9.26 -6.89 -12.35
CA ALA A 26 9.11 -7.14 -10.92
C ALA A 26 8.22 -6.09 -10.28
N TYR A 27 8.53 -4.80 -10.51
CA TYR A 27 7.69 -3.70 -10.06
C TYR A 27 7.85 -2.48 -10.96
N ILE A 28 6.88 -1.57 -10.87
CA ILE A 28 6.90 -0.25 -11.46
C ILE A 28 6.60 0.74 -10.36
N LEU A 29 7.48 1.72 -10.24
CA LEU A 29 7.32 2.90 -9.42
C LEU A 29 6.96 4.10 -10.29
N LYS A 30 6.23 5.03 -9.72
CA LYS A 30 5.91 6.32 -10.32
C LYS A 30 6.28 7.46 -9.38
N GLN A 31 6.68 8.57 -9.97
CA GLN A 31 6.87 9.83 -9.26
C GLN A 31 6.19 10.94 -10.05
N LYS A 32 5.35 11.72 -9.38
CA LYS A 32 4.64 12.84 -10.02
C LYS A 32 5.47 14.11 -9.91
N GLU A 33 5.75 14.72 -11.05
CA GLU A 33 6.36 16.03 -11.17
C GLU A 33 5.39 16.98 -11.86
N GLU A 34 4.81 17.90 -11.09
CA GLU A 34 3.77 18.82 -11.54
C GLU A 34 2.57 18.12 -12.20
N SER A 35 2.54 18.08 -13.53
CA SER A 35 1.49 17.49 -14.38
C SER A 35 1.95 16.25 -15.15
N LYS A 36 3.20 15.83 -14.95
CA LYS A 36 3.83 14.72 -15.63
C LYS A 36 4.24 13.64 -14.64
N THR A 37 4.51 12.45 -15.14
CA THR A 37 4.84 11.29 -14.31
C THR A 37 6.09 10.64 -14.86
N LYS A 38 7.08 10.51 -14.00
CA LYS A 38 8.26 9.68 -14.22
C LYS A 38 7.93 8.25 -13.80
N TYR A 39 8.43 7.28 -14.54
CA TYR A 39 8.31 5.86 -14.18
C TYR A 39 9.69 5.23 -14.03
N TYR A 40 9.81 4.34 -13.06
CA TYR A 40 10.96 3.49 -12.86
C TYR A 40 10.46 2.05 -12.78
N ALA A 41 11.05 1.13 -13.52
CA ALA A 41 10.66 -0.28 -13.50
C ALA A 41 11.91 -1.14 -13.32
N LEU A 42 11.81 -2.15 -12.47
CA LEU A 42 12.81 -3.20 -12.37
C LEU A 42 12.27 -4.46 -13.06
N ALA A 43 13.11 -5.11 -13.85
CA ALA A 43 12.74 -6.33 -14.56
C ALA A 43 13.88 -7.35 -14.52
N TYR A 44 13.53 -8.63 -14.49
CA TYR A 44 14.49 -9.75 -14.50
C TYR A 44 14.22 -10.68 -15.68
N ASP A 45 15.27 -11.36 -16.13
CA ASP A 45 15.16 -12.40 -17.13
C ASP A 45 14.46 -13.64 -16.54
N LYS A 46 13.41 -14.13 -17.21
CA LYS A 46 12.69 -15.35 -16.78
C LYS A 46 13.51 -16.64 -16.90
N GLN A 47 14.54 -16.64 -17.74
CA GLN A 47 15.40 -17.79 -18.02
C GLN A 47 16.68 -17.76 -17.17
N GLU A 48 17.23 -16.57 -16.95
CA GLU A 48 18.44 -16.33 -16.18
C GLU A 48 18.17 -15.26 -15.10
N GLN A 49 17.51 -15.64 -14.00
CA GLN A 49 17.01 -14.71 -12.97
C GLN A 49 18.06 -13.76 -12.36
N GLU A 50 19.35 -14.04 -12.55
CA GLU A 50 20.48 -13.18 -12.15
C GLU A 50 20.63 -11.93 -13.03
N ASN A 51 20.06 -11.92 -14.24
CA ASN A 51 20.11 -10.78 -15.14
C ASN A 51 18.96 -9.81 -14.84
N ILE A 52 19.28 -8.74 -14.11
CA ILE A 52 18.34 -7.68 -13.74
C ILE A 52 18.63 -6.43 -14.58
N ILE A 53 17.57 -5.73 -14.98
CA ILE A 53 17.65 -4.42 -15.60
C ILE A 53 16.72 -3.43 -14.91
N SER A 54 17.10 -2.16 -14.96
CA SER A 54 16.21 -1.04 -14.64
C SER A 54 15.83 -0.30 -15.92
N LEU A 55 14.58 0.15 -15.99
CA LEU A 55 14.02 0.99 -17.04
C LEU A 55 13.48 2.27 -16.40
N THR A 56 14.05 3.41 -16.77
CA THR A 56 13.56 4.73 -16.37
C THR A 56 12.91 5.41 -17.55
N ILE A 57 11.71 5.96 -17.37
CA ILE A 57 11.01 6.79 -18.34
C ILE A 57 10.84 8.18 -17.73
N GLU A 58 11.51 9.17 -18.30
CA GLU A 58 11.48 10.55 -17.84
C GLU A 58 10.21 11.29 -18.29
N VAL A 59 9.96 12.44 -17.67
CA VAL A 59 8.78 13.28 -17.92
C VAL A 59 8.69 13.81 -19.36
N ASP A 60 9.79 13.87 -20.10
CA ASP A 60 9.82 14.26 -21.51
C ASP A 60 9.60 13.08 -22.48
N GLY A 61 9.46 11.86 -21.95
CA GLY A 61 9.29 10.63 -22.70
C GLY A 61 10.61 9.99 -23.15
N SER A 62 11.76 10.57 -22.84
CA SER A 62 13.04 9.87 -22.95
C SER A 62 13.10 8.69 -21.98
N TYR A 63 13.88 7.67 -22.33
CA TYR A 63 14.01 6.49 -21.48
C TYR A 63 15.43 5.94 -21.50
N TYR A 64 15.79 5.27 -20.41
CA TYR A 64 17.09 4.66 -20.19
C TYR A 64 16.89 3.24 -19.68
N ILE A 65 17.69 2.30 -20.19
CA ILE A 65 17.75 0.93 -19.71
C ILE A 65 19.17 0.66 -19.24
N ASN A 66 19.33 0.22 -18.00
CA ASN A 66 20.63 -0.11 -17.42
C ASN A 66 20.62 -1.54 -16.89
N SER A 67 21.76 -2.22 -16.99
CA SER A 67 21.96 -3.49 -16.27
C SER A 67 22.13 -3.20 -14.79
N VAL A 68 21.49 -4.00 -13.95
CA VAL A 68 21.66 -4.00 -12.51
C VAL A 68 22.47 -5.26 -12.16
N PRO A 69 23.71 -5.13 -11.67
CA PRO A 69 24.47 -6.28 -11.22
C PRO A 69 23.76 -6.99 -10.05
N ASP A 70 23.79 -8.31 -10.07
CA ASP A 70 23.23 -9.17 -9.03
C ASP A 70 23.75 -8.83 -7.62
N TRP A 71 25.06 -8.57 -7.50
CA TRP A 71 25.71 -8.22 -6.24
C TRP A 71 25.35 -6.84 -5.70
N ASP A 72 24.81 -5.96 -6.55
CA ASP A 72 24.39 -4.61 -6.18
C ASP A 72 22.93 -4.59 -5.71
N PHE A 73 22.11 -5.49 -6.26
CA PHE A 73 20.69 -5.54 -6.00
C PHE A 73 20.37 -6.00 -4.56
N ASN A 74 19.63 -5.15 -3.85
CA ASN A 74 19.06 -5.48 -2.54
C ASN A 74 17.78 -4.68 -2.31
N VAL A 75 16.90 -5.16 -1.42
CA VAL A 75 15.59 -4.53 -1.18
C VAL A 75 15.72 -3.09 -0.65
N ASP A 76 16.73 -2.84 0.18
CA ASP A 76 16.89 -1.61 0.94
C ASP A 76 17.34 -0.45 0.02
N GLY A 77 18.47 -0.61 -0.68
CA GLY A 77 19.02 0.38 -1.62
C GLY A 77 18.34 0.43 -2.99
N TYR A 78 17.23 -0.28 -3.20
CA TYR A 78 16.42 -0.17 -4.41
C TYR A 78 15.00 0.24 -4.06
N LEU A 79 14.13 -0.72 -3.71
CA LEU A 79 12.72 -0.41 -3.51
C LEU A 79 12.52 0.55 -2.34
N LEU A 80 13.16 0.31 -1.18
CA LEU A 80 12.90 1.12 0.01
C LEU A 80 13.47 2.54 -0.15
N GLU A 81 14.71 2.67 -0.63
CA GLU A 81 15.31 3.97 -0.95
C GLU A 81 14.47 4.78 -1.95
N ASP A 82 14.00 4.16 -3.05
CA ASP A 82 13.15 4.86 -4.03
C ASP A 82 11.85 5.35 -3.39
N LEU A 83 11.22 4.52 -2.55
CA LEU A 83 10.01 4.92 -1.83
C LEU A 83 10.29 6.07 -0.86
N GLU A 84 11.43 6.08 -0.16
CA GLU A 84 11.86 7.23 0.65
C GLU A 84 11.96 8.50 -0.17
N ASN A 85 12.58 8.39 -1.35
CA ASN A 85 12.83 9.49 -2.28
C ASN A 85 11.60 9.93 -3.08
N GLY A 86 10.40 9.48 -2.69
CA GLY A 86 9.12 10.03 -3.15
C GLY A 86 8.51 9.31 -4.35
N TYR A 87 9.03 8.13 -4.70
CA TYR A 87 8.31 7.22 -5.58
C TYR A 87 7.15 6.54 -4.86
N GLU A 88 6.15 6.12 -5.62
CA GLU A 88 5.02 5.31 -5.19
C GLU A 88 4.96 4.04 -6.05
N ILE A 89 4.55 2.91 -5.47
CA ILE A 89 4.31 1.68 -6.24
C ILE A 89 3.10 1.88 -7.13
N ASP A 90 3.29 1.67 -8.43
CA ASP A 90 2.23 1.67 -9.44
C ASP A 90 1.83 0.25 -9.85
N TYR A 91 2.79 -0.67 -9.90
CA TYR A 91 2.55 -2.08 -10.20
C TYR A 91 3.54 -2.96 -9.45
N MET A 92 3.06 -4.04 -8.85
CA MET A 92 3.86 -5.12 -8.30
C MET A 92 2.95 -6.35 -8.15
N PRO A 93 3.29 -7.51 -8.73
CA PRO A 93 2.47 -8.70 -8.60
C PRO A 93 2.68 -9.36 -7.22
N LEU A 94 1.71 -10.18 -6.79
CA LEU A 94 1.70 -10.79 -5.46
C LEU A 94 2.94 -11.67 -5.18
N GLU A 95 3.44 -12.38 -6.20
CA GLU A 95 4.68 -13.17 -6.09
C GLU A 95 5.90 -12.31 -5.73
N GLU A 96 5.98 -11.10 -6.29
CA GLU A 96 7.07 -10.17 -5.96
C GLU A 96 6.87 -9.58 -4.56
N HIS A 97 5.63 -9.29 -4.15
CA HIS A 97 5.39 -8.92 -2.75
C HIS A 97 5.89 -9.99 -1.78
N TYR A 98 5.68 -11.28 -2.08
CA TYR A 98 6.24 -12.38 -1.29
C TYR A 98 7.77 -12.36 -1.26
N ASN A 99 8.44 -12.24 -2.41
CA ASN A 99 9.91 -12.18 -2.49
C ASN A 99 10.47 -11.03 -1.62
N TYR A 100 9.82 -9.86 -1.70
CA TYR A 100 10.20 -8.70 -0.91
C TYR A 100 9.91 -8.86 0.58
N TRP A 101 8.81 -9.52 0.96
CA TRP A 101 8.53 -9.84 2.36
C TRP A 101 9.58 -10.78 2.93
N TYR A 102 9.98 -11.79 2.16
CA TYR A 102 11.03 -12.72 2.55
C TYR A 102 12.37 -11.98 2.74
N ALA A 103 12.76 -11.14 1.76
CA ALA A 103 13.99 -10.34 1.88
C ALA A 103 13.96 -9.41 3.10
N ILE A 104 12.89 -8.64 3.29
CA ILE A 104 12.75 -7.74 4.46
C ILE A 104 12.80 -8.53 5.78
N ASN A 105 12.20 -9.73 5.81
CA ASN A 105 12.20 -10.58 6.99
C ASN A 105 13.60 -11.08 7.38
N GLU A 106 14.46 -11.37 6.39
CA GLU A 106 15.83 -11.80 6.64
C GLU A 106 16.72 -10.64 7.14
N TRP A 107 16.49 -9.42 6.65
CA TRP A 107 17.33 -8.24 6.93
C TRP A 107 16.71 -7.25 7.91
N ARG A 108 15.72 -7.64 8.73
CA ARG A 108 14.90 -6.74 9.58
C ARG A 108 15.69 -5.69 10.35
N ASP A 109 16.79 -6.11 10.97
CA ASP A 109 17.61 -5.28 11.86
C ASP A 109 18.69 -4.46 11.10
N GLU A 110 18.83 -4.68 9.80
CA GLU A 110 19.88 -4.10 8.94
C GLU A 110 19.30 -3.18 7.84
N ILE A 111 18.00 -2.91 7.85
CA ILE A 111 17.35 -1.98 6.93
C ILE A 111 17.71 -0.54 7.34
N ASP A 112 18.38 0.19 6.45
CA ASP A 112 18.72 1.60 6.65
C ASP A 112 17.54 2.52 6.27
N HIS A 113 16.80 2.19 5.20
CA HIS A 113 15.71 3.02 4.65
C HIS A 113 14.36 2.74 5.35
N GLN A 114 14.29 3.14 6.63
CA GLN A 114 13.14 2.92 7.51
C GLN A 114 11.85 3.65 7.09
N ASP A 115 11.93 4.87 6.58
CA ASP A 115 10.75 5.57 6.06
C ASP A 115 10.21 4.88 4.79
N GLY A 116 11.11 4.27 4.00
CA GLY A 116 10.81 3.53 2.79
C GLY A 116 10.09 2.24 3.12
N LEU A 117 10.60 1.53 4.12
CA LEU A 117 9.93 0.37 4.72
C LEU A 117 8.51 0.73 5.18
N GLN A 118 8.33 1.83 5.91
CA GLN A 118 6.99 2.24 6.36
C GLN A 118 6.06 2.59 5.19
N LYS A 119 6.57 3.22 4.12
CA LYS A 119 5.80 3.47 2.89
C LYS A 119 5.40 2.17 2.18
N TYR A 120 6.31 1.20 2.09
CA TYR A 120 6.02 -0.12 1.51
C TYR A 120 4.95 -0.89 2.32
N LEU A 121 5.10 -0.93 3.64
CA LEU A 121 4.15 -1.59 4.53
C LEU A 121 2.77 -0.90 4.50
N SER A 122 2.76 0.43 4.42
CA SER A 122 1.54 1.21 4.23
C SER A 122 0.86 0.85 2.90
N TYR A 123 1.62 0.74 1.80
CA TYR A 123 1.10 0.28 0.52
C TYR A 123 0.50 -1.13 0.64
N CYS A 124 1.19 -2.06 1.30
CA CYS A 124 0.68 -3.41 1.53
C CYS A 124 -0.66 -3.38 2.29
N HIS A 125 -0.71 -2.64 3.40
CA HIS A 125 -1.92 -2.48 4.20
C HIS A 125 -3.10 -1.92 3.39
N MET A 126 -2.88 -0.83 2.66
CA MET A 126 -3.92 -0.14 1.90
C MET A 126 -4.44 -0.95 0.69
N ASN A 127 -3.61 -1.83 0.13
CA ASN A 127 -3.96 -2.68 -1.01
C ASN A 127 -4.38 -4.11 -0.61
N GLY A 128 -4.52 -4.39 0.69
CA GLY A 128 -4.97 -5.69 1.18
C GLY A 128 -3.94 -6.81 1.00
N ILE A 129 -2.66 -6.46 0.91
CA ILE A 129 -1.56 -7.44 0.89
C ILE A 129 -1.26 -7.78 2.35
N SER A 130 -1.80 -8.90 2.82
CA SER A 130 -1.61 -9.39 4.18
C SER A 130 -0.93 -10.78 4.19
N GLU A 131 -0.58 -11.26 5.38
CA GLU A 131 -0.08 -12.63 5.57
C GLU A 131 -1.04 -13.69 4.98
N HIS A 132 -2.35 -13.42 5.00
CA HIS A 132 -3.34 -14.32 4.42
C HIS A 132 -3.24 -14.36 2.90
N GLU A 133 -3.27 -13.19 2.24
CA GLU A 133 -3.17 -13.07 0.79
C GLU A 133 -1.85 -13.63 0.26
N ILE A 134 -0.73 -13.34 0.92
CA ILE A 134 0.56 -13.92 0.56
C ILE A 134 0.57 -15.44 0.78
N GLY A 135 -0.03 -15.93 1.87
CA GLY A 135 -0.17 -17.36 2.14
C GLY A 135 -0.95 -18.13 1.08
N LEU A 136 -1.77 -17.48 0.26
CA LEU A 136 -2.47 -18.12 -0.88
C LEU A 136 -1.51 -18.63 -1.95
N LEU A 137 -0.27 -18.12 -2.01
CA LEU A 137 0.78 -18.61 -2.90
C LEU A 137 1.31 -19.99 -2.48
N GLN A 138 1.01 -20.44 -1.25
CA GLN A 138 1.44 -21.74 -0.70
C GLN A 138 2.96 -21.91 -0.63
N PHE A 139 3.69 -20.80 -0.51
CA PHE A 139 5.11 -20.77 -0.21
C PHE A 139 5.35 -20.81 1.31
N GLU A 140 6.60 -20.57 1.73
CA GLU A 140 6.96 -20.53 3.14
C GLU A 140 6.24 -19.38 3.87
N TYR A 141 5.94 -19.58 5.16
CA TYR A 141 5.26 -18.56 5.94
C TYR A 141 6.18 -17.36 6.18
N VAL A 142 5.69 -16.16 5.88
CA VAL A 142 6.35 -14.89 6.17
C VAL A 142 5.32 -13.84 6.56
N ASN A 143 5.64 -13.04 7.58
CA ASN A 143 4.83 -11.89 7.97
C ASN A 143 5.74 -10.78 8.51
N ILE A 144 5.76 -9.63 7.82
CA ILE A 144 6.52 -8.43 8.21
C ILE A 144 5.61 -7.27 8.66
N MET A 145 4.29 -7.48 8.71
CA MET A 145 3.34 -6.42 9.06
C MET A 145 3.41 -6.03 10.53
N ASP A 146 4.09 -6.81 11.37
CA ASP A 146 4.46 -6.44 12.73
C ASP A 146 5.41 -5.22 12.79
N LEU A 147 6.15 -4.95 11.70
CA LEU A 147 7.01 -3.78 11.55
C LEU A 147 6.23 -2.50 11.20
N TYR A 148 4.97 -2.63 10.79
CA TYR A 148 4.19 -1.49 10.32
C TYR A 148 3.69 -0.63 11.47
N GLN A 149 3.99 0.67 11.41
CA GLN A 149 3.51 1.66 12.36
C GLN A 149 2.80 2.80 11.63
N GLU A 150 1.48 2.65 11.48
CA GLU A 150 0.65 3.69 10.88
C GLU A 150 0.68 4.97 11.74
N LYS A 151 0.90 6.11 11.09
CA LYS A 151 0.93 7.43 11.73
C LYS A 151 0.05 8.42 11.01
N ASN A 152 -0.61 9.29 11.77
CA ASN A 152 -1.33 10.44 11.25
C ASN A 152 -1.11 11.65 12.17
N ALA A 153 -0.75 12.80 11.59
CA ALA A 153 -0.51 14.05 12.32
C ALA A 153 0.42 13.91 13.56
N GLY A 154 1.42 13.03 13.49
CA GLY A 154 2.34 12.75 14.60
C GLY A 154 1.81 11.81 15.69
N TYR A 155 0.61 11.24 15.52
CA TYR A 155 0.06 10.18 16.37
C TYR A 155 0.28 8.83 15.71
N THR A 156 0.61 7.82 16.50
CA THR A 156 0.66 6.41 16.09
C THR A 156 -0.73 5.80 16.24
N ILE A 157 -1.26 5.15 15.21
CA ILE A 157 -2.51 4.39 15.31
C ILE A 157 -2.24 3.14 16.16
N ILE A 158 -3.06 2.94 17.19
CA ILE A 158 -2.91 1.85 18.17
C ILE A 158 -4.11 0.89 18.19
N ALA A 159 -5.25 1.28 17.61
CA ALA A 159 -6.37 0.39 17.37
C ALA A 159 -7.19 0.86 16.16
N GLU A 160 -7.85 -0.09 15.51
CA GLU A 160 -8.72 0.16 14.37
C GLU A 160 -9.94 -0.77 14.44
N MET A 161 -11.10 -0.23 14.08
CA MET A 161 -12.31 -1.00 13.77
C MET A 161 -12.77 -0.69 12.36
N LYS A 162 -12.98 -1.73 11.55
CA LYS A 162 -13.41 -1.63 10.14
C LYS A 162 -14.87 -2.07 10.01
N CYS A 163 -15.65 -1.35 9.19
CA CYS A 163 -17.01 -1.74 8.81
C CYS A 163 -17.30 -1.28 7.38
N GLY A 164 -17.37 -2.24 6.45
CA GLY A 164 -17.43 -1.94 5.02
C GLY A 164 -16.19 -1.14 4.58
N GLU A 165 -16.41 -0.02 3.89
CA GLU A 165 -15.34 0.89 3.44
C GLU A 165 -14.88 1.89 4.52
N LYS A 166 -15.53 1.91 5.68
CA LYS A 166 -15.28 2.89 6.75
C LYS A 166 -14.42 2.27 7.84
N ALA A 167 -13.64 3.10 8.51
CA ALA A 167 -12.91 2.74 9.69
C ALA A 167 -12.97 3.83 10.76
N ILE A 168 -12.94 3.41 12.02
CA ILE A 168 -12.64 4.25 13.18
C ILE A 168 -11.28 3.81 13.69
N VAL A 169 -10.41 4.78 13.99
CA VAL A 169 -9.08 4.52 14.55
C VAL A 169 -8.93 5.23 15.89
N LEU A 170 -8.14 4.63 16.78
CA LEU A 170 -7.62 5.25 18.00
C LEU A 170 -6.11 5.40 17.85
N ALA A 171 -5.60 6.58 18.14
CA ALA A 171 -4.20 6.91 18.01
C ALA A 171 -3.63 7.54 19.28
N GLU A 172 -2.33 7.38 19.49
CA GLU A 172 -1.59 7.92 20.64
C GLU A 172 -0.41 8.78 20.17
N ARG A 173 -0.15 9.87 20.90
CA ARG A 173 1.09 10.63 20.82
C ARG A 173 1.68 10.82 22.21
N LYS A 174 2.82 10.19 22.47
CA LYS A 174 3.53 10.31 23.74
C LYS A 174 3.96 11.76 23.96
N SER A 175 3.72 12.29 25.16
CA SER A 175 4.13 13.64 25.61
C SER A 175 3.30 14.83 25.10
N ASP A 176 2.05 14.63 24.66
CA ASP A 176 1.09 15.70 24.35
C ASP A 176 0.01 15.82 25.44
N ILE A 177 -0.56 17.01 25.65
CA ILE A 177 -1.73 17.22 26.53
C ILE A 177 -2.94 16.50 25.95
N ALA A 178 -3.06 16.48 24.61
CA ALA A 178 -4.00 15.65 23.88
C ALA A 178 -3.33 14.32 23.50
N GLN A 179 -3.03 13.48 24.49
CA GLN A 179 -2.27 12.24 24.26
C GLN A 179 -2.96 11.26 23.30
N TYR A 180 -4.29 11.26 23.24
CA TYR A 180 -5.06 10.32 22.44
C TYR A 180 -6.02 11.03 21.50
N VAL A 181 -6.32 10.39 20.37
CA VAL A 181 -7.30 10.89 19.41
C VAL A 181 -8.02 9.75 18.72
N THR A 182 -9.32 9.93 18.47
CA THR A 182 -10.08 9.05 17.59
C THR A 182 -10.39 9.76 16.28
N TRP A 183 -10.19 9.09 15.15
CA TRP A 183 -10.56 9.60 13.83
C TRP A 183 -11.50 8.64 13.13
N ARG A 184 -12.28 9.18 12.20
CA ARG A 184 -12.92 8.39 11.15
C ARG A 184 -12.06 8.47 9.90
N THR A 185 -12.03 7.38 9.15
CA THR A 185 -11.31 7.31 7.88
C THR A 185 -11.95 6.24 6.97
N SER A 186 -11.41 6.06 5.77
CA SER A 186 -11.69 4.90 4.93
C SER A 186 -10.69 3.78 5.20
N VAL A 187 -11.08 2.53 4.96
CA VAL A 187 -10.15 1.39 5.11
C VAL A 187 -8.90 1.55 4.24
N ASP A 188 -9.04 2.16 3.07
CA ASP A 188 -7.93 2.43 2.12
C ASP A 188 -7.20 3.76 2.37
N ARG A 189 -7.58 4.52 3.41
CA ARG A 189 -7.05 5.86 3.77
C ARG A 189 -7.11 6.94 2.68
N LYS A 190 -7.65 6.66 1.49
CA LYS A 190 -7.67 7.61 0.36
C LYS A 190 -8.44 8.89 0.64
N ARG A 191 -9.41 8.85 1.57
CA ARG A 191 -10.18 10.03 2.01
C ARG A 191 -9.51 10.78 3.16
N GLY A 192 -8.34 10.33 3.61
CA GLY A 192 -7.65 10.86 4.78
C GLY A 192 -8.39 10.58 6.09
N PHE A 193 -8.02 11.30 7.13
CA PHE A 193 -8.62 11.21 8.45
C PHE A 193 -9.52 12.42 8.71
N ASP A 194 -10.74 12.18 9.18
CA ASP A 194 -11.71 13.21 9.49
C ASP A 194 -12.31 13.03 10.90
N LEU A 195 -13.00 14.09 11.36
CA LEU A 195 -13.74 14.10 12.63
C LEU A 195 -12.90 13.60 13.82
N GLY A 196 -11.79 14.29 14.09
CA GLY A 196 -10.90 13.98 15.21
C GLY A 196 -11.50 14.40 16.56
N HIS A 197 -11.59 13.47 17.51
CA HIS A 197 -11.89 13.78 18.91
C HIS A 197 -10.64 13.54 19.75
N TYR A 198 -10.20 14.55 20.50
CA TYR A 198 -8.93 14.55 21.22
C TYR A 198 -9.16 14.39 22.73
N PHE A 199 -8.29 13.63 23.38
CA PHE A 199 -8.41 13.24 24.78
C PHE A 199 -7.05 13.26 25.47
N SER A 200 -7.05 13.59 26.76
CA SER A 200 -5.85 13.54 27.61
C SER A 200 -5.64 12.17 28.26
N ASP A 201 -6.64 11.28 28.26
CA ASP A 201 -6.57 9.99 28.92
C ASP A 201 -7.11 8.86 28.03
N PHE A 202 -6.51 7.69 28.18
CA PHE A 202 -6.83 6.51 27.36
C PHE A 202 -8.27 6.03 27.57
N LYS A 203 -8.79 6.11 28.80
CA LYS A 203 -10.11 5.57 29.13
C LYS A 203 -11.21 6.32 28.37
N SER A 204 -11.17 7.65 28.40
CA SER A 204 -12.11 8.49 27.66
C SER A 204 -11.99 8.28 26.15
N ALA A 205 -10.76 8.19 25.64
CA ALA A 205 -10.51 7.95 24.21
C ALA A 205 -11.05 6.59 23.74
N TYR A 206 -10.84 5.53 24.54
CA TYR A 206 -11.33 4.20 24.23
C TYR A 206 -12.86 4.12 24.28
N GLN A 207 -13.50 4.80 25.23
CA GLN A 207 -14.97 4.89 25.27
C GLN A 207 -15.56 5.58 24.03
N ASP A 208 -14.91 6.64 23.54
CA ASP A 208 -15.31 7.29 22.29
C ASP A 208 -15.05 6.38 21.07
N PHE A 209 -13.90 5.72 21.02
CA PHE A 209 -13.57 4.74 19.98
C PHE A 209 -14.61 3.61 19.89
N GLU A 210 -14.95 3.00 21.03
CA GLU A 210 -15.96 1.93 21.14
C GLU A 210 -17.33 2.44 20.70
N LYS A 211 -17.76 3.59 21.21
CA LYS A 211 -19.06 4.19 20.84
C LYS A 211 -19.14 4.46 19.34
N ARG A 212 -18.14 5.13 18.76
CA ARG A 212 -18.12 5.48 17.33
C ARG A 212 -18.06 4.23 16.44
N SER A 213 -17.40 3.18 16.91
CA SER A 213 -17.35 1.88 16.25
C SER A 213 -18.72 1.21 16.21
N HIS A 214 -19.44 1.19 17.33
CA HIS A 214 -20.81 0.68 17.38
C HIS A 214 -21.77 1.51 16.51
N ASP A 215 -21.71 2.84 16.61
CA ASP A 215 -22.53 3.74 15.80
C ASP A 215 -22.31 3.47 14.28
N MET A 216 -21.04 3.29 13.87
CA MET A 216 -20.68 2.96 12.48
C MET A 216 -21.25 1.60 12.03
N MET A 217 -21.24 0.60 12.89
CA MET A 217 -21.76 -0.74 12.60
C MET A 217 -23.30 -0.73 12.48
N ASP A 218 -23.99 -0.04 13.41
CA ASP A 218 -25.44 0.08 13.40
C ASP A 218 -25.96 0.81 12.15
N ASP A 219 -25.23 1.82 11.70
CA ASP A 219 -25.49 2.52 10.44
C ASP A 219 -25.40 1.56 9.24
N GLU A 220 -24.34 0.74 9.16
CA GLU A 220 -24.13 -0.20 8.06
C GLU A 220 -25.19 -1.32 8.05
N LEU A 221 -25.55 -1.84 9.22
CA LEU A 221 -26.63 -2.80 9.37
C LEU A 221 -27.98 -2.20 8.95
N SER A 222 -28.23 -0.95 9.29
CA SER A 222 -29.44 -0.23 8.88
C SER A 222 -29.51 -0.03 7.37
N LEU A 223 -28.40 0.34 6.72
CA LEU A 223 -28.29 0.44 5.26
C LEU A 223 -28.52 -0.91 4.60
N THR A 224 -27.88 -1.97 5.10
CA THR A 224 -28.03 -3.34 4.59
C THR A 224 -29.46 -3.83 4.71
N LYS A 225 -30.09 -3.63 5.87
CA LYS A 225 -31.50 -3.96 6.10
C LYS A 225 -32.40 -3.27 5.07
N ASN A 226 -32.15 -2.01 4.76
CA ASN A 226 -32.94 -1.26 3.77
C ASN A 226 -32.71 -1.77 2.34
N LYS A 227 -31.47 -2.13 1.97
CA LYS A 227 -31.13 -2.72 0.66
C LYS A 227 -31.78 -4.09 0.46
N CYS A 228 -31.85 -4.91 1.51
CA CYS A 228 -32.38 -6.27 1.44
C CYS A 228 -33.91 -6.36 1.65
N ARG A 229 -34.60 -5.24 1.88
CA ARG A 229 -36.07 -5.26 2.01
C ARG A 229 -36.71 -5.76 0.71
N PRO A 230 -37.59 -6.78 0.76
CA PRO A 230 -38.29 -7.24 -0.43
C PRO A 230 -39.15 -6.11 -1.00
N LYS A 231 -39.04 -5.88 -2.32
CA LYS A 231 -39.90 -4.93 -3.03
C LYS A 231 -41.35 -5.38 -2.85
N LYS A 232 -42.24 -4.47 -2.42
CA LYS A 232 -43.67 -4.75 -2.32
C LYS A 232 -44.16 -5.28 -3.68
N LYS A 233 -44.82 -6.45 -3.69
CA LYS A 233 -45.54 -6.91 -4.87
C LYS A 233 -46.53 -5.82 -5.25
N VAL A 234 -46.36 -5.23 -6.44
CA VAL A 234 -47.39 -4.41 -7.05
C VAL A 234 -48.56 -5.37 -7.30
N HIS A 235 -49.64 -5.22 -6.55
CA HIS A 235 -50.87 -5.92 -6.89
C HIS A 235 -51.40 -5.29 -8.17
N GLU A 236 -51.20 -5.98 -9.30
CA GLU A 236 -51.97 -5.75 -10.51
C GLU A 236 -53.46 -5.95 -10.18
N ARG A 237 -54.26 -4.91 -10.43
CA ARG A 237 -55.72 -4.95 -10.47
C ARG A 237 -56.15 -4.76 -11.91
#